data_AF-A0A7D9JLL6-F1
#
_entry.id   AF-A0A7D9JLL6-F1
#
_cell.length_a   1.000
_cell.length_b   1.000
_cell.length_c   1.000
_cell.angle_alpha   90.00
_cell.angle_beta   90.00
_cell.angle_gamma   90.00
#
_symmetry.space_group_name_H-M   'P 1'
#
loop_
_entity.id
_entity.type
_entity.pdbx_description
1 polymer ?
#
loop_
_entity_poly.entity_id
_entity_poly.type
_entity_poly.pdbx_seq_one_letter_code
_entity_poly.pdbx_strand_id
1 'polypeptide(L)'
;MAAMNIGRDDQAGFRLDTMTTHRLHGTLCIKEALTTRTDYTTRYPSTLQTTSYNFAETETVGGLCVGVVKACGLHEKNPAQHLADLEMLSKKDKLKPAFIDPMTNQLKKVQFVRVDGGHDEGPSHCEVQYWWTVWHLKTDAIATIITCRNSGASFWNRVELQNGCLSLAHTNLFIPSTLNGSCLEGDGKINHEKMQVNLSSTIDLYISCVSGAPCGLAQIELYRGANSTEHQKENDLVKIFLKGNKAEKQGFRRRTSCIVCENKEYLGAQEKT
;
A
#
# COMPACT_ATOMS: atom_id res chain seq x y z
N MET A 1 -2.74 -25.91 -13.62
CA MET A 1 -3.56 -24.68 -13.53
C MET A 1 -2.64 -23.57 -13.06
N ALA A 2 -2.48 -22.50 -13.83
CA ALA A 2 -1.62 -21.38 -13.44
C ALA A 2 -2.25 -20.62 -12.26
N ALA A 3 -1.46 -20.31 -11.26
CA ALA A 3 -1.90 -19.59 -10.06
C ALA A 3 -1.09 -18.32 -9.86
N MET A 4 -1.75 -17.31 -9.30
CA MET A 4 -1.10 -16.10 -8.81
C MET A 4 -0.56 -16.37 -7.40
N ASN A 5 0.71 -16.08 -7.13
CA ASN A 5 1.34 -16.30 -5.84
C ASN A 5 2.02 -15.02 -5.36
N ILE A 6 1.44 -14.39 -4.34
CA ILE A 6 1.88 -13.10 -3.80
C ILE A 6 2.36 -13.26 -2.37
N GLY A 7 3.57 -12.81 -2.08
CA GLY A 7 4.04 -12.45 -0.75
C GLY A 7 3.96 -10.94 -0.55
N ARG A 8 3.22 -10.48 0.45
CA ARG A 8 2.98 -9.07 0.73
C ARG A 8 3.46 -8.68 2.12
N ASP A 9 4.04 -7.49 2.22
CA ASP A 9 4.48 -6.91 3.49
C ASP A 9 4.29 -5.39 3.47
N ASP A 10 3.43 -4.87 4.36
CA ASP A 10 3.19 -3.44 4.55
C ASP A 10 3.97 -2.84 5.72
N GLN A 11 5.15 -3.36 6.08
CA GLN A 11 5.95 -2.80 7.19
C GLN A 11 7.31 -2.21 6.77
N ALA A 12 7.65 -2.16 5.48
CA ALA A 12 8.91 -1.53 5.05
C ALA A 12 8.80 0.01 5.07
N GLY A 13 9.14 0.63 6.20
CA GLY A 13 9.10 2.09 6.38
C GLY A 13 10.44 2.79 6.06
N PHE A 14 10.36 3.98 5.46
CA PHE A 14 11.47 4.92 5.23
C PHE A 14 11.10 6.31 5.79
N ARG A 15 11.85 6.81 6.77
CA ARG A 15 11.58 8.12 7.41
C ARG A 15 12.35 9.24 6.70
N LEU A 16 11.68 10.37 6.44
CA LEU A 16 12.26 11.48 5.67
C LEU A 16 13.19 12.40 6.47
N ASP A 17 13.05 12.44 7.81
CA ASP A 17 13.74 13.42 8.66
C ASP A 17 14.61 12.82 9.78
N THR A 18 14.92 11.51 9.74
CA THR A 18 15.83 10.90 10.74
C THR A 18 17.14 10.46 10.11
N MET A 19 18.25 11.10 10.51
CA MET A 19 19.59 10.55 10.31
C MET A 19 19.80 9.36 11.26
N THR A 20 19.20 8.20 10.96
CA THR A 20 19.64 6.96 11.59
C THR A 20 20.87 6.46 10.87
N THR A 21 22.04 6.94 11.27
CA THR A 21 23.30 6.25 10.99
C THR A 21 23.21 4.85 11.59
N HIS A 22 23.09 3.83 10.75
CA HIS A 22 23.25 2.45 11.16
C HIS A 22 24.65 2.29 11.78
N ARG A 23 24.74 1.76 13.01
CA ARG A 23 26.01 1.63 13.76
C ARG A 23 27.12 0.88 13.01
N LEU A 24 26.77 0.09 11.98
CA LEU A 24 27.71 -0.73 11.22
C LEU A 24 28.21 -0.07 9.92
N HIS A 25 27.70 1.10 9.53
CA HIS A 25 28.20 1.87 8.39
C HIS A 25 28.81 3.18 8.88
N GLY A 26 30.03 3.09 9.42
CA GLY A 26 30.85 4.26 9.65
C GLY A 26 31.29 4.83 8.29
N THR A 27 30.95 6.08 8.00
CA THR A 27 31.64 6.82 6.94
C THR A 27 31.83 8.28 7.33
N LEU A 28 33.06 8.73 7.06
CA LEU A 28 33.70 10.03 7.27
C LEU A 28 32.88 11.14 7.95
N CYS A 29 33.23 11.42 9.21
CA CYS A 29 33.05 12.76 9.80
C CYS A 29 34.06 13.72 9.17
N ILE A 30 33.59 14.68 8.38
CA ILE A 30 34.31 15.95 8.18
C ILE A 30 34.01 16.81 9.42
N LYS A 31 35.07 17.26 10.08
CA LYS A 31 35.13 18.09 11.31
C LYS A 31 33.80 18.64 11.86
N GLU A 32 33.57 18.32 13.13
CA GLU A 32 32.44 18.73 13.97
C GLU A 32 32.11 20.22 13.87
N ALA A 33 30.98 20.53 13.22
CA ALA A 33 30.09 21.55 13.74
C ALA A 33 29.14 20.84 14.70
N LEU A 34 29.02 21.35 15.93
CA LEU A 34 28.07 20.92 16.95
C LEU A 34 26.62 21.00 16.42
N THR A 35 26.17 20.01 15.66
CA THR A 35 24.74 19.78 15.47
C THR A 35 24.31 18.81 16.55
N THR A 36 23.62 19.35 17.56
CA THR A 36 22.93 18.57 18.59
C THR A 36 22.17 17.42 17.93
N ARG A 37 22.47 16.19 18.35
CA ARG A 37 21.71 14.97 18.05
C ARG A 37 20.32 15.07 18.67
N THR A 38 19.46 15.88 18.06
CA THR A 38 18.04 15.95 18.37
C THR A 38 17.35 15.33 17.16
N ASP A 39 16.68 14.20 17.35
CA ASP A 39 15.71 13.70 16.37
C ASP A 39 14.69 14.82 16.17
N TYR A 40 14.80 15.59 15.09
CA TYR A 40 13.82 16.61 14.75
C TYR A 40 12.59 15.88 14.20
N THR A 41 11.73 15.38 15.09
CA THR A 41 10.41 14.90 14.68
C THR A 41 9.58 16.12 14.29
N THR A 42 9.30 16.24 12.99
CA THR A 42 8.39 17.25 12.48
C THR A 42 7.00 17.06 13.08
N ARG A 43 6.24 18.15 13.28
CA ARG A 43 4.86 18.08 13.81
C ARG A 43 3.86 17.49 12.81
N TYR A 44 4.27 17.33 11.56
CA TYR A 44 3.47 16.78 10.48
C TYR A 44 4.01 15.41 10.04
N PRO A 45 3.17 14.53 9.48
CA PRO A 45 3.61 13.26 8.92
C PRO A 45 4.70 13.45 7.85
N SER A 46 5.85 12.81 8.02
CA SER A 46 7.00 12.86 7.10
C SER A 46 7.65 11.48 6.94
N THR A 47 6.82 10.45 6.78
CA THR A 47 7.29 9.07 6.59
C THR A 47 6.76 8.53 5.27
N LEU A 48 7.66 7.95 4.48
CA LEU A 48 7.29 7.06 3.39
C LEU A 48 7.18 5.63 3.90
N GLN A 49 6.25 4.89 3.35
CA GLN A 49 6.06 3.49 3.65
C GLN A 49 5.93 2.76 2.32
N THR A 50 6.84 1.81 2.08
CA THR A 50 6.77 0.95 0.91
C THR A 50 6.06 -0.33 1.29
N THR A 51 4.96 -0.65 0.62
CA THR A 51 4.41 -2.01 0.65
C THR A 51 5.15 -2.85 -0.36
N SER A 52 5.78 -3.93 0.06
CA SER A 52 6.41 -4.88 -0.84
C SER A 52 5.43 -5.94 -1.31
N TYR A 53 5.39 -6.16 -2.62
CA TYR A 53 4.69 -7.23 -3.32
C TYR A 53 5.74 -8.07 -4.04
N ASN A 54 5.96 -9.28 -3.54
CA ASN A 54 6.81 -10.27 -4.16
C ASN A 54 5.94 -11.31 -4.88
N PHE A 55 6.05 -11.38 -6.20
CA PHE A 55 5.40 -12.42 -6.99
C PHE A 55 6.41 -13.56 -7.15
N ALA A 56 6.10 -14.70 -6.55
CA ALA A 56 7.00 -15.84 -6.55
C ALA A 56 7.19 -16.36 -7.98
N GLU A 57 8.41 -16.80 -8.27
CA GLU A 57 8.74 -17.50 -9.51
C GLU A 57 7.88 -18.75 -9.66
N THR A 58 7.44 -18.98 -10.88
CA THR A 58 6.71 -20.17 -11.32
C THR A 58 7.39 -20.71 -12.57
N GLU A 59 7.04 -21.94 -12.98
CA GLU A 59 7.59 -22.55 -14.21
C GLU A 59 7.43 -21.68 -15.47
N THR A 60 6.41 -20.81 -15.51
CA THR A 60 6.10 -19.98 -16.68
C THR A 60 6.46 -18.50 -16.53
N VAL A 61 6.81 -18.06 -15.31
CA VAL A 61 7.00 -16.63 -15.00
C VAL A 61 8.12 -16.47 -13.96
N GLY A 62 9.15 -15.69 -14.31
CA GLY A 62 10.22 -15.30 -13.39
C GLY A 62 9.69 -14.52 -12.18
N GLY A 63 10.41 -14.57 -11.06
CA GLY A 63 10.02 -13.82 -9.87
C GLY A 63 10.01 -12.31 -10.11
N LEU A 64 9.00 -11.61 -9.60
CA LEU A 64 8.88 -10.15 -9.71
C LEU A 64 8.91 -9.52 -8.32
N CYS A 65 9.72 -8.48 -8.15
CA CYS A 65 9.85 -7.73 -6.90
C CYS A 65 9.28 -6.33 -7.12
N VAL A 66 8.21 -5.98 -6.41
CA VAL A 66 7.50 -4.72 -6.61
C VAL A 66 7.33 -4.01 -5.27
N GLY A 67 7.53 -2.71 -5.24
CA GLY A 67 7.21 -1.86 -4.07
C GLY A 67 6.17 -0.81 -4.44
N VAL A 68 5.19 -0.59 -3.56
CA VAL A 68 4.24 0.52 -3.67
C VAL A 68 4.57 1.55 -2.60
N VAL A 69 5.09 2.70 -3.04
CA VAL A 69 5.57 3.78 -2.18
C VAL A 69 4.40 4.70 -1.82
N LYS A 70 4.09 4.73 -0.53
CA LYS A 70 3.03 5.51 0.09
C LYS A 70 3.63 6.53 1.04
N ALA A 71 2.88 7.58 1.34
CA ALA A 71 3.24 8.57 2.36
C ALA A 71 2.15 8.63 3.42
N CYS A 72 2.55 8.64 4.69
CA CYS A 72 1.62 8.88 5.79
C CYS A 72 0.97 10.26 5.62
N GLY A 73 -0.36 10.33 5.71
CA GLY A 73 -1.13 11.56 5.47
C GLY A 73 -1.61 11.77 4.03
N LEU A 74 -1.08 11.00 3.07
CA LEU A 74 -1.64 10.90 1.71
C LEU A 74 -2.38 9.59 1.47
N HIS A 75 -1.85 8.49 2.02
CA HIS A 75 -2.40 7.16 1.83
C HIS A 75 -2.72 6.56 3.19
N GLU A 76 -3.86 5.87 3.29
CA GLU A 76 -4.26 5.21 4.52
C GLU A 76 -3.63 3.83 4.65
N LYS A 77 -3.26 3.45 5.88
CA LYS A 77 -2.83 2.09 6.19
C LYS A 77 -4.05 1.25 6.57
N ASN A 78 -4.75 0.72 5.56
CA ASN A 78 -5.94 -0.09 5.76
C ASN A 78 -6.20 -1.04 4.56
N PRO A 79 -7.09 -2.04 4.72
CA PRO A 79 -7.34 -3.02 3.67
C PRO A 79 -7.89 -2.44 2.35
N ALA A 80 -8.61 -1.31 2.41
CA ALA A 80 -9.15 -0.63 1.23
C ALA A 80 -8.05 -0.02 0.36
N GLN A 81 -7.03 0.58 0.98
CA GLN A 81 -5.84 1.04 0.27
C GLN A 81 -5.11 -0.14 -0.39
N HIS A 82 -5.00 -1.26 0.33
CA HIS A 82 -4.32 -2.46 -0.16
C HIS A 82 -4.99 -3.03 -1.42
N LEU A 83 -6.33 -3.02 -1.46
CA LEU A 83 -7.08 -3.39 -2.67
C LEU A 83 -6.80 -2.43 -3.83
N ALA A 84 -6.87 -1.11 -3.57
CA ALA A 84 -6.62 -0.11 -4.61
C ALA A 84 -5.21 -0.24 -5.21
N ASP A 85 -4.21 -0.50 -4.37
CA ASP A 85 -2.84 -0.77 -4.80
C ASP A 85 -2.78 -2.02 -5.69
N LEU A 86 -3.42 -3.12 -5.27
CA LEU A 86 -3.44 -4.37 -6.05
C LEU A 86 -4.14 -4.21 -7.42
N GLU A 87 -5.24 -3.47 -7.47
CA GLU A 87 -5.92 -3.13 -8.73
C GLU A 87 -5.08 -2.24 -9.66
N MET A 88 -4.27 -1.35 -9.08
CA MET A 88 -3.33 -0.54 -9.85
C MET A 88 -2.20 -1.41 -10.41
N LEU A 89 -1.65 -2.31 -9.60
CA LEU A 89 -0.59 -3.22 -10.01
C LEU A 89 -1.04 -4.20 -11.11
N SER A 90 -2.28 -4.70 -11.05
CA SER A 90 -2.81 -5.63 -12.06
C SER A 90 -2.93 -5.04 -13.46
N LYS A 91 -2.93 -3.70 -13.56
CA LYS A 91 -2.97 -2.94 -14.83
C LYS A 91 -1.59 -2.58 -15.37
N LYS A 92 -0.49 -2.93 -14.68
CA LYS A 92 0.86 -2.64 -15.13
C LYS A 92 1.35 -3.70 -16.09
N ASP A 93 1.79 -3.28 -17.29
CA ASP A 93 2.23 -4.21 -18.34
C ASP A 93 3.35 -5.14 -17.90
N LYS A 94 4.33 -4.62 -17.14
CA LYS A 94 5.44 -5.42 -16.59
C LYS A 94 4.99 -6.47 -15.59
N LEU A 95 3.82 -6.29 -14.97
CA LEU A 95 3.25 -7.21 -13.99
C LEU A 95 2.19 -8.11 -14.59
N LYS A 96 1.83 -7.93 -15.86
CA LYS A 96 0.83 -8.74 -16.56
C LYS A 96 1.08 -10.25 -16.39
N PRO A 97 2.31 -10.79 -16.49
CA PRO A 97 2.57 -12.22 -16.28
C PRO A 97 2.23 -12.72 -14.86
N ALA A 98 2.21 -11.84 -13.86
CA ALA A 98 1.83 -12.20 -12.50
C ALA A 98 0.33 -12.51 -12.35
N PHE A 99 -0.51 -11.81 -13.11
CA PHE A 99 -1.97 -11.89 -13.04
C PHE A 99 -2.57 -12.72 -14.19
N ILE A 100 -1.92 -12.75 -15.34
CA ILE A 100 -2.36 -13.42 -16.56
C ILE A 100 -1.39 -14.55 -16.87
N ASP A 101 -1.93 -15.72 -17.18
CA ASP A 101 -1.14 -16.86 -17.65
C ASP A 101 -0.58 -16.56 -19.05
N PRO A 102 0.75 -16.55 -19.23
CA PRO A 102 1.37 -16.21 -20.51
C PRO A 102 1.03 -17.21 -21.63
N MET A 103 0.66 -18.45 -21.28
CA MET A 103 0.35 -19.50 -22.26
C MET A 103 -1.08 -19.40 -22.79
N THR A 104 -2.03 -19.05 -21.92
CA THR A 104 -3.47 -19.02 -22.26
C THR A 104 -4.00 -17.60 -22.44
N ASN A 105 -3.24 -16.58 -22.04
CA ASN A 105 -3.64 -15.17 -21.97
C ASN A 105 -4.93 -14.95 -21.15
N GLN A 106 -5.21 -15.84 -20.19
CA GLN A 106 -6.34 -15.76 -19.27
C GLN A 106 -5.89 -15.36 -17.86
N LEU A 107 -6.78 -14.74 -17.09
CA LEU A 107 -6.52 -14.43 -15.68
C LEU A 107 -6.25 -15.72 -14.89
N LYS A 108 -5.24 -15.67 -14.02
CA LYS A 108 -4.94 -16.73 -13.06
C LYS A 108 -6.03 -16.77 -11.98
N LYS A 109 -6.98 -17.69 -12.14
CA LYS A 109 -8.19 -17.79 -11.29
C LYS A 109 -7.95 -18.38 -9.91
N VAL A 110 -6.79 -18.99 -9.65
CA VAL A 110 -6.40 -19.45 -8.32
C VAL A 110 -5.34 -18.50 -7.77
N GLN A 111 -5.57 -18.01 -6.56
CA GLN A 111 -4.79 -16.95 -5.94
C GLN A 111 -4.31 -17.40 -4.57
N PHE A 112 -3.00 -17.42 -4.38
CA PHE A 112 -2.34 -17.65 -3.10
C PHE A 112 -1.73 -16.34 -2.62
N VAL A 113 -2.19 -15.87 -1.47
CA VAL A 113 -1.73 -14.62 -0.86
C VAL A 113 -1.15 -14.92 0.51
N ARG A 114 0.09 -14.49 0.72
CA ARG A 114 0.78 -14.54 2.01
C ARG A 114 0.99 -13.11 2.50
N VAL A 115 0.38 -12.78 3.64
CA VAL A 115 0.39 -11.44 4.25
C VAL A 115 1.19 -11.43 5.55
N ASP A 116 1.53 -10.27 6.07
CA ASP A 116 2.27 -10.12 7.34
C ASP A 116 1.45 -10.47 8.59
N GLY A 117 0.12 -10.53 8.46
CA GLY A 117 -0.80 -10.82 9.56
C GLY A 117 -1.06 -9.63 10.50
N GLY A 118 -0.65 -8.41 10.11
CA GLY A 118 -0.95 -7.18 10.82
C GLY A 118 -2.45 -6.87 10.89
N HIS A 119 -2.83 -5.85 11.66
CA HIS A 119 -4.24 -5.50 11.88
C HIS A 119 -5.02 -5.23 10.57
N ASP A 120 -4.33 -4.69 9.58
CA ASP A 120 -4.85 -4.30 8.27
C ASP A 120 -4.63 -5.36 7.18
N GLU A 121 -4.04 -6.51 7.49
CA GLU A 121 -3.84 -7.62 6.53
C GLU A 121 -4.28 -8.98 7.05
N GLY A 122 -4.48 -9.14 8.36
CA GLY A 122 -4.79 -10.40 9.00
C GLY A 122 -6.09 -11.02 8.48
N PRO A 123 -6.08 -12.27 7.97
CA PRO A 123 -7.25 -12.94 7.42
C PRO A 123 -8.33 -13.24 8.46
N SER A 124 -8.02 -13.12 9.76
CA SER A 124 -9.00 -13.21 10.84
C SER A 124 -9.86 -11.94 11.01
N HIS A 125 -9.47 -10.82 10.39
CA HIS A 125 -10.17 -9.55 10.52
C HIS A 125 -11.29 -9.40 9.48
N CYS A 126 -12.49 -9.03 9.92
CA CYS A 126 -13.66 -8.95 9.05
C CYS A 126 -13.52 -7.92 7.91
N GLU A 127 -12.88 -6.78 8.16
CA GLU A 127 -12.61 -5.76 7.12
C GLU A 127 -11.67 -6.32 6.05
N VAL A 128 -10.63 -7.05 6.45
CA VAL A 128 -9.70 -7.71 5.52
C VAL A 128 -10.43 -8.77 4.69
N GLN A 129 -11.26 -9.61 5.32
CA GLN A 129 -12.06 -10.62 4.62
C GLN A 129 -13.00 -10.00 3.59
N TYR A 130 -13.65 -8.88 3.94
CA TYR A 130 -14.52 -8.14 3.03
C TYR A 130 -13.77 -7.71 1.77
N TRP A 131 -12.63 -7.04 1.93
CA TRP A 131 -11.89 -6.51 0.77
C TRP A 131 -11.26 -7.59 -0.11
N TRP A 132 -10.81 -8.71 0.47
CA TRP A 132 -10.40 -9.87 -0.32
C TRP A 132 -11.56 -10.56 -1.03
N THR A 133 -12.76 -10.55 -0.44
CA THR A 133 -13.98 -11.04 -1.10
C THR A 133 -14.33 -10.16 -2.30
N VAL A 134 -14.23 -8.84 -2.16
CA VAL A 134 -14.41 -7.90 -3.29
C VAL A 134 -13.42 -8.20 -4.41
N TRP A 135 -12.13 -8.40 -4.10
CA TRP A 135 -11.12 -8.79 -5.09
C TRP A 135 -11.43 -10.13 -5.77
N HIS A 136 -11.81 -11.14 -4.99
CA HIS A 136 -12.19 -12.46 -5.48
C HIS A 136 -13.34 -12.37 -6.51
N LEU A 137 -14.38 -11.60 -6.19
CA LEU A 137 -15.51 -11.36 -7.09
C LEU A 137 -15.11 -10.57 -8.33
N LYS A 138 -14.33 -9.49 -8.16
CA LYS A 138 -13.85 -8.64 -9.28
C LYS A 138 -12.99 -9.41 -10.29
N THR A 139 -12.26 -10.43 -9.82
CA THR A 139 -11.35 -11.22 -10.66
C THR A 139 -11.93 -12.52 -11.17
N ASP A 140 -13.21 -12.82 -10.85
CA ASP A 140 -13.84 -14.10 -11.14
C ASP A 140 -12.94 -15.28 -10.73
N ALA A 141 -12.34 -15.15 -9.55
CA ALA A 141 -11.44 -16.16 -9.03
C ALA A 141 -12.21 -17.42 -8.65
N ILE A 142 -11.63 -18.58 -8.92
CA ILE A 142 -12.17 -19.87 -8.47
C ILE A 142 -11.84 -20.04 -6.97
N ALA A 143 -10.65 -19.62 -6.56
CA ALA A 143 -10.20 -19.71 -5.18
C ALA A 143 -9.22 -18.59 -4.85
N THR A 144 -9.43 -17.96 -3.69
CA THR A 144 -8.49 -17.01 -3.09
C THR A 144 -8.14 -17.50 -1.69
N ILE A 145 -6.90 -17.94 -1.52
CA ILE A 145 -6.38 -18.51 -0.26
C ILE A 145 -5.43 -17.50 0.35
N ILE A 146 -5.78 -16.99 1.52
CA ILE A 146 -5.02 -15.97 2.25
C ILE A 146 -4.46 -16.61 3.52
N THR A 147 -3.16 -16.44 3.73
CA THR A 147 -2.46 -17.01 4.88
C THR A 147 -1.55 -15.96 5.51
N CYS A 148 -1.40 -15.99 6.83
CA CYS A 148 -0.37 -15.21 7.51
C CYS A 148 0.97 -15.92 7.36
N ARG A 149 2.01 -15.14 7.06
CA ARG A 149 3.39 -15.60 7.13
C ARG A 149 3.82 -15.76 8.60
N ASN A 150 4.71 -16.72 8.87
CA ASN A 150 5.38 -16.82 10.16
C ASN A 150 6.49 -15.76 10.20
N SER A 151 6.41 -14.80 11.13
CA SER A 151 7.43 -13.77 11.29
C SER A 151 8.75 -14.40 11.75
N GLY A 152 9.86 -14.04 11.09
CA GLY A 152 11.20 -14.54 11.45
C GLY A 152 11.62 -15.86 10.81
N ALA A 153 10.82 -16.50 9.96
CA ALA A 153 11.23 -17.66 9.14
C ALA A 153 12.05 -17.22 7.89
N SER A 154 13.00 -16.31 8.10
CA SER A 154 13.45 -15.28 7.15
C SER A 154 14.17 -15.76 5.89
N PHE A 155 14.78 -16.95 5.89
CA PHE A 155 15.60 -17.38 4.74
C PHE A 155 14.78 -17.89 3.55
N TRP A 156 13.54 -18.33 3.76
CA TRP A 156 12.61 -18.69 2.67
C TRP A 156 11.61 -17.57 2.34
N ASN A 157 11.59 -16.51 3.15
CA ASN A 157 10.64 -15.43 2.97
C ASN A 157 11.13 -14.40 1.97
N ARG A 158 10.78 -14.59 0.70
CA ARG A 158 11.22 -13.73 -0.42
C ARG A 158 10.82 -12.27 -0.26
N VAL A 159 9.70 -11.95 0.40
CA VAL A 159 9.31 -10.55 0.64
C VAL A 159 10.20 -9.88 1.70
N GLU A 160 10.68 -10.61 2.69
CA GLU A 160 11.68 -10.09 3.65
C GLU A 160 13.04 -9.87 2.99
N LEU A 161 13.47 -10.78 2.11
CA LEU A 161 14.68 -10.59 1.30
C LEU A 161 14.58 -9.31 0.46
N GLN A 162 13.44 -9.10 -0.22
CA GLN A 162 13.17 -7.88 -0.97
C GLN A 162 13.25 -6.64 -0.08
N ASN A 163 12.66 -6.68 1.13
CA ASN A 163 12.75 -5.58 2.09
C ASN A 163 14.19 -5.29 2.51
N GLY A 164 15.02 -6.32 2.68
CA GLY A 164 16.46 -6.17 2.94
C GLY A 164 17.20 -5.48 1.79
N CYS A 165 16.94 -5.90 0.54
CA CYS A 165 17.50 -5.25 -0.65
C CYS A 165 17.04 -3.80 -0.79
N LEU A 166 15.76 -3.51 -0.51
CA LEU A 166 15.22 -2.16 -0.53
C LEU A 166 15.88 -1.27 0.54
N SER A 167 16.10 -1.82 1.74
CA SER A 167 16.79 -1.14 2.83
C SER A 167 18.20 -0.72 2.45
N LEU A 168 18.96 -1.62 1.83
CA LEU A 168 20.30 -1.33 1.31
C LEU A 168 20.27 -0.22 0.24
N ALA A 169 19.30 -0.27 -0.67
CA ALA A 169 19.18 0.70 -1.75
C ALA A 169 18.90 2.13 -1.26
N HIS A 170 18.18 2.30 -0.15
CA HIS A 170 17.91 3.61 0.42
C HIS A 170 18.80 4.01 1.61
N THR A 171 19.80 3.20 1.97
CA THR A 171 20.61 3.40 3.20
C THR A 171 21.32 4.76 3.25
N ASN A 172 21.66 5.33 2.09
CA ASN A 172 22.34 6.63 1.98
C ASN A 172 21.46 7.70 1.31
N LEU A 173 20.15 7.49 1.25
CA LEU A 173 19.22 8.44 0.66
C LEU A 173 18.71 9.38 1.75
N PHE A 174 18.85 10.68 1.49
CA PHE A 174 18.22 11.72 2.29
C PHE A 174 17.28 12.54 1.40
N ILE A 175 16.01 12.63 1.77
CA ILE A 175 15.02 13.45 1.06
C ILE A 175 14.39 14.40 2.08
N PRO A 176 14.60 15.72 1.97
CA PRO A 176 14.00 16.66 2.89
C PRO A 176 12.47 16.64 2.77
N SER A 177 11.77 16.61 3.90
CA SER A 177 10.30 16.71 3.96
C SER A 177 9.74 18.05 3.49
N THR A 178 10.62 19.01 3.18
CA THR A 178 10.34 20.38 2.72
C THR A 178 10.87 20.66 1.31
N LEU A 179 10.89 19.64 0.44
CA LEU A 179 11.44 19.72 -0.91
C LEU A 179 10.92 20.92 -1.73
N ASN A 180 9.65 21.31 -1.55
CA ASN A 180 9.00 22.46 -2.18
C ASN A 180 8.75 23.61 -1.19
N GLY A 181 9.55 23.71 -0.14
CA GLY A 181 9.46 24.72 0.91
C GLY A 181 8.76 24.25 2.18
N SER A 182 8.64 25.18 3.14
CA SER A 182 8.10 24.92 4.48
C SER A 182 6.65 24.43 4.45
N CYS A 183 6.37 23.35 5.17
CA CYS A 183 5.01 22.88 5.46
C CYS A 183 4.28 23.76 6.50
N LEU A 184 4.94 24.78 7.05
CA LEU A 184 4.38 25.68 8.05
C LEU A 184 4.04 27.04 7.44
N GLU A 185 2.92 27.60 7.87
CA GLU A 185 2.56 29.00 7.66
C GLU A 185 3.31 29.92 8.63
N GLY A 186 3.23 31.24 8.39
CA GLY A 186 3.90 32.25 9.23
C GLY A 186 3.45 32.26 10.70
N ASP A 187 2.29 31.69 11.01
CA ASP A 187 1.76 31.50 12.36
C ASP A 187 2.14 30.15 13.00
N GLY A 188 2.93 29.32 12.29
CA GLY A 188 3.37 28.00 12.74
C GLY A 188 2.34 26.89 12.57
N LYS A 189 1.17 27.14 11.95
CA LYS A 189 0.22 26.08 11.57
C LYS A 189 0.70 25.30 10.36
N ILE A 190 0.25 24.06 10.25
CA ILE A 190 0.57 23.18 9.12
C ILE A 190 -0.28 23.59 7.91
N ASN A 191 0.38 23.90 6.80
CA ASN A 191 -0.26 24.00 5.50
C ASN A 191 -0.40 22.60 4.89
N HIS A 192 -1.62 22.07 4.90
CA HIS A 192 -1.90 20.73 4.40
C HIS A 192 -1.67 20.60 2.89
N GLU A 193 -1.95 21.63 2.09
CA GLU A 193 -1.71 21.58 0.64
C GLU A 193 -0.22 21.49 0.32
N LYS A 194 0.61 22.34 0.95
CA LYS A 194 2.08 22.28 0.81
C LYS A 194 2.63 20.95 1.30
N MET A 195 2.11 20.44 2.42
CA MET A 195 2.48 19.12 2.93
C MET A 195 2.17 18.02 1.91
N GLN A 196 0.98 18.03 1.28
CA GLN A 196 0.61 17.05 0.26
C GLN A 196 1.50 17.14 -0.99
N VAL A 197 1.86 18.35 -1.43
CA VAL A 197 2.80 18.58 -2.54
C VAL A 197 4.19 18.06 -2.21
N ASN A 198 4.68 18.34 -1.00
CA ASN A 198 5.97 17.84 -0.52
C ASN A 198 6.00 16.31 -0.45
N LEU A 199 5.02 15.69 0.21
CA LEU A 199 4.93 14.23 0.30
C LEU A 199 4.82 13.59 -1.09
N SER A 200 4.06 14.19 -2.00
CA SER A 200 3.94 13.70 -3.37
C SER A 200 5.27 13.78 -4.11
N SER A 201 5.96 14.91 -4.05
CA SER A 201 7.26 15.09 -4.72
C SER A 201 8.32 14.17 -4.13
N THR A 202 8.29 13.94 -2.82
CA THR A 202 9.18 13.02 -2.13
C THR A 202 8.96 11.56 -2.57
N ILE A 203 7.72 11.14 -2.83
CA ILE A 203 7.45 9.82 -3.42
C ILE A 203 8.15 9.70 -4.79
N ASP A 204 8.00 10.69 -5.67
CA ASP A 204 8.61 10.65 -7.01
C ASP A 204 10.14 10.60 -6.94
N LEU A 205 10.74 11.43 -6.08
CA LEU A 205 12.18 11.45 -5.89
C LEU A 205 12.68 10.10 -5.34
N TYR A 206 12.01 9.55 -4.33
CA TYR A 206 12.36 8.24 -3.78
C TYR A 206 12.29 7.13 -4.84
N ILE A 207 11.21 7.09 -5.63
CA ILE A 207 11.07 6.13 -6.74
C ILE A 207 12.21 6.31 -7.75
N SER A 208 12.53 7.55 -8.14
CA SER A 208 13.59 7.82 -9.12
C SER A 208 14.98 7.37 -8.67
N CYS A 209 15.25 7.40 -7.35
CA CYS A 209 16.54 7.02 -6.79
C CYS A 209 16.66 5.51 -6.49
N VAL A 210 15.54 4.88 -6.11
CA VAL A 210 15.56 3.52 -5.51
C VAL A 210 15.00 2.46 -6.46
N SER A 211 14.14 2.83 -7.41
CA SER A 211 13.60 1.88 -8.39
C SER A 211 14.73 1.32 -9.26
N GLY A 212 14.66 0.02 -9.57
CA GLY A 212 15.73 -0.71 -10.23
C GLY A 212 16.77 -1.32 -9.28
N ALA A 213 16.61 -1.16 -7.96
CA ALA A 213 17.47 -1.78 -6.97
C ALA A 213 17.56 -3.31 -7.17
N PRO A 214 18.76 -3.91 -7.10
CA PRO A 214 18.92 -5.34 -7.30
C PRO A 214 18.32 -6.15 -6.14
N CYS A 215 17.60 -7.22 -6.46
CA CYS A 215 17.04 -8.18 -5.51
C CYS A 215 17.20 -9.61 -6.04
N GLY A 216 18.34 -10.24 -5.74
CA GLY A 216 18.70 -11.54 -6.32
C GLY A 216 18.91 -11.44 -7.82
N LEU A 217 18.15 -12.22 -8.59
CA LEU A 217 18.17 -12.18 -10.07
C LEU A 217 17.15 -11.19 -10.67
N ALA A 218 16.36 -10.52 -9.83
CA ALA A 218 15.38 -9.54 -10.25
C ALA A 218 15.80 -8.11 -9.84
N GLN A 219 15.08 -7.12 -10.36
CA GLN A 219 15.14 -5.73 -9.88
C GLN A 219 13.83 -5.38 -9.18
N ILE A 220 13.91 -4.54 -8.14
CA ILE A 220 12.74 -4.01 -7.46
C ILE A 220 12.19 -2.86 -8.30
N GLU A 221 10.96 -3.00 -8.76
CA GLU A 221 10.25 -1.91 -9.43
C GLU A 221 9.35 -1.18 -8.44
N LEU A 222 9.47 0.15 -8.39
CA LEU A 222 8.67 0.96 -7.47
C LEU A 222 7.57 1.71 -8.21
N TYR A 223 6.37 1.71 -7.63
CA TYR A 223 5.20 2.45 -8.08
C TYR A 223 4.69 3.36 -6.98
N ARG A 224 4.05 4.46 -7.37
CA ARG A 224 3.29 5.32 -6.45
C ARG A 224 2.05 4.59 -5.94
N GLY A 225 1.69 4.82 -4.67
CA GLY A 225 0.43 4.39 -4.07
C GLY A 225 -0.80 4.77 -4.91
N ALA A 226 -1.80 3.89 -4.94
CA ALA A 226 -3.01 4.12 -5.71
C ALA A 226 -3.91 5.16 -5.03
N ASN A 227 -4.68 5.89 -5.84
CA ASN A 227 -5.80 6.66 -5.33
C ASN A 227 -6.89 5.69 -4.84
N SER A 228 -7.17 5.74 -3.53
CA SER A 228 -8.16 4.87 -2.88
C SER A 228 -9.44 5.60 -2.47
N THR A 229 -9.69 6.86 -2.88
CA THR A 229 -10.80 7.69 -2.37
C THR A 229 -12.16 6.98 -2.38
N GLU A 230 -12.53 6.31 -3.49
CA GLU A 230 -13.81 5.60 -3.55
C GLU A 230 -13.83 4.35 -2.64
N HIS A 231 -12.73 3.61 -2.61
CA HIS A 231 -12.57 2.47 -1.70
C HIS A 231 -12.61 2.91 -0.23
N GLN A 232 -12.08 4.09 0.12
CA GLN A 232 -12.16 4.63 1.49
C GLN A 232 -13.58 4.99 1.88
N LYS A 233 -14.37 5.61 0.98
CA LYS A 233 -15.80 5.88 1.23
C LYS A 233 -16.54 4.58 1.54
N GLU A 234 -16.32 3.53 0.77
CA GLU A 234 -16.91 2.21 1.03
C GLU A 234 -16.40 1.59 2.33
N ASN A 235 -15.10 1.73 2.62
CA ASN A 235 -14.48 1.23 3.84
C ASN A 235 -15.11 1.82 5.10
N ASP A 236 -15.43 3.12 5.08
CA ASP A 236 -16.11 3.79 6.20
C ASP A 236 -17.51 3.22 6.45
N LEU A 237 -18.24 2.88 5.39
CA LEU A 237 -19.54 2.21 5.51
C LEU A 237 -19.39 0.80 6.07
N VAL A 238 -18.38 0.05 5.61
CA VAL A 238 -18.07 -1.30 6.08
C VAL A 238 -17.70 -1.29 7.56
N LYS A 239 -16.90 -0.32 8.00
CA LYS A 239 -16.56 -0.12 9.42
C LYS A 239 -17.81 0.10 10.28
N ILE A 240 -18.72 0.98 9.85
CA ILE A 240 -20.00 1.21 10.55
C ILE A 240 -20.83 -0.09 10.59
N PHE A 241 -20.91 -0.82 9.47
CA PHE A 241 -21.66 -2.06 9.39
C PHE A 241 -21.12 -3.15 10.32
N LEU A 242 -19.81 -3.36 10.33
CA LEU A 242 -19.15 -4.39 11.13
C LEU A 242 -19.08 -3.99 12.60
N LYS A 243 -18.53 -2.81 12.90
CA LYS A 243 -18.11 -2.39 14.24
C LYS A 243 -18.90 -1.22 14.84
N GLY A 244 -19.76 -0.56 14.07
CA GLY A 244 -20.52 0.60 14.53
C GLY A 244 -21.48 0.28 15.68
N ASN A 245 -21.72 1.27 16.54
CA ASN A 245 -22.66 1.19 17.64
C ASN A 245 -24.12 1.24 17.13
N LYS A 246 -25.09 1.03 18.03
CA LYS A 246 -26.52 0.97 17.67
C LYS A 246 -27.02 2.27 17.01
N ALA A 247 -26.55 3.43 17.47
CA ALA A 247 -26.93 4.73 16.92
C ALA A 247 -26.36 4.95 15.52
N GLU A 248 -25.09 4.63 15.31
CA GLU A 248 -24.42 4.71 14.01
C GLU A 248 -25.07 3.78 13.00
N LYS A 249 -25.36 2.53 13.38
CA LYS A 249 -26.05 1.56 12.53
C LYS A 249 -27.49 1.99 12.21
N GLN A 250 -28.21 2.59 13.15
CA GLN A 250 -29.54 3.16 12.90
C GLN A 250 -29.50 4.38 11.96
N GLY A 251 -28.53 5.28 12.15
CA GLY A 251 -28.31 6.42 11.26
C GLY A 251 -27.98 5.98 9.84
N PHE A 252 -27.14 4.96 9.69
CA PHE A 252 -26.80 4.36 8.41
C PHE A 252 -28.02 3.72 7.71
N ARG A 253 -28.83 2.94 8.44
CA ARG A 253 -30.09 2.35 7.90
C ARG A 253 -31.07 3.40 7.41
N ARG A 254 -31.19 4.54 8.10
CA ARG A 254 -32.09 5.65 7.70
C ARG A 254 -31.62 6.34 6.41
N ARG A 255 -30.30 6.53 6.25
CA ARG A 255 -29.70 7.10 5.03
C ARG A 255 -29.87 6.16 3.83
N THR A 256 -29.65 4.87 4.01
CA THR A 256 -29.85 3.87 2.94
C THR A 256 -31.31 3.67 2.58
N SER A 257 -32.24 3.75 3.54
CA SER A 257 -33.67 3.73 3.23
C SER A 257 -34.17 4.94 2.42
N CYS A 258 -33.52 6.11 2.52
CA CYS A 258 -33.85 7.25 1.65
C CYS A 258 -33.39 7.01 0.20
N ILE A 259 -32.21 6.43 0.00
CA ILE A 259 -31.66 6.15 -1.35
C ILE A 259 -32.47 5.06 -2.08
N VAL A 260 -32.99 4.06 -1.36
CA VAL A 260 -33.86 3.03 -1.95
C VAL A 260 -35.25 3.59 -2.29
N CYS A 261 -35.72 4.63 -1.59
CA CYS A 261 -36.97 5.30 -1.92
C CYS A 261 -36.84 6.20 -3.17
N GLU A 262 -35.72 6.91 -3.34
CA GLU A 262 -35.49 7.75 -4.54
C GLU A 262 -35.35 6.91 -5.83
N ASN A 263 -34.77 5.71 -5.76
CA ASN A 263 -34.69 4.81 -6.92
C ASN A 263 -36.00 4.06 -7.25
N LYS A 264 -36.96 4.02 -6.33
CA LYS A 264 -38.29 3.46 -6.61
C LYS A 264 -39.17 4.39 -7.43
N GLU A 265 -38.98 5.70 -7.33
CA GLU A 265 -39.70 6.66 -8.18
C GLU A 265 -39.22 6.61 -9.64
N TYR A 266 -37.93 6.31 -9.88
CA TYR A 266 -37.40 6.15 -11.25
C TYR A 266 -37.81 4.84 -11.93
N LEU A 267 -37.96 3.74 -11.19
CA LEU A 267 -38.39 2.45 -11.74
C LEU A 267 -39.93 2.31 -11.84
N GLY A 268 -40.70 3.12 -11.11
CA GLY A 268 -42.15 3.16 -11.19
C GLY A 268 -42.72 3.94 -12.39
N ALA A 269 -41.87 4.61 -13.17
CA ALA A 269 -42.29 5.42 -14.32
C ALA A 269 -42.12 4.74 -15.69
N GLN A 270 -41.54 3.53 -15.75
CA GLN A 270 -41.34 2.79 -17.01
C GLN A 270 -42.35 1.67 -17.28
N GLU A 271 -43.29 1.41 -16.39
CA GLU A 271 -44.42 0.50 -16.63
C GLU A 271 -45.73 1.29 -16.75
N LYS A 272 -45.87 2.06 -17.84
CA LYS A 272 -47.16 2.50 -18.40
C LYS A 272 -46.90 3.28 -19.69
N THR A 273 -46.69 2.57 -20.79
CA THR A 273 -47.12 2.97 -22.13
C THR A 273 -47.15 1.76 -23.04
#